data_AF-A0AAD9P3A2-F1
#
_entry.id   AF-A0AAD9P3A2-F1
#
_cell.length_a   1.000
_cell.length_b   1.000
_cell.length_c   1.000
_cell.angle_alpha   90.00
_cell.angle_beta   90.00
_cell.angle_gamma   90.00
#
_symmetry.space_group_name_H-M   'P 1'
#
loop_
_entity.id
_entity.type
_entity.pdbx_description
1 polymer ?
#
loop_
_entity_poly.entity_id
_entity_poly.type
_entity_poly.pdbx_seq_one_letter_code
_entity_poly.pdbx_strand_id
1 'polypeptide(L)' 'MLRRKPTRIELKLDDFEEWSNLRKEKQEAANASQTAQAGQCTPVDSETAQRQKRDMIHERIGYDPKPLPQPSRLPIH' A
#
# COMPACT_ATOMS: atom_id res chain seq x y z
N MET A 1 6.37 35.78 -36.10
CA MET A 1 5.02 35.41 -35.64
C MET A 1 4.97 35.53 -34.13
N LEU A 2 4.00 36.26 -33.58
CA LEU A 2 3.88 36.44 -32.13
C LEU A 2 3.19 35.21 -31.51
N ARG A 3 3.80 34.64 -30.46
CA ARG A 3 3.26 33.48 -29.75
C ARG A 3 2.40 33.93 -28.57
N ARG A 4 1.24 33.28 -28.40
CA ARG A 4 0.37 33.45 -27.22
C ARG A 4 0.94 32.72 -26.00
N LYS A 5 0.47 33.12 -24.82
CA LYS A 5 0.83 32.45 -23.56
C LYS A 5 0.11 31.09 -23.45
N PRO A 6 0.74 30.10 -22.80
CA PRO A 6 0.09 28.81 -22.54
C PRO A 6 -1.14 28.97 -21.63
N THR A 7 -2.11 28.07 -21.80
CA THR A 7 -3.29 28.02 -20.94
C THR A 7 -2.93 27.40 -19.59
N ARG A 8 -3.38 28.02 -18.50
CA ARG A 8 -3.32 27.46 -17.14
C ARG A 8 -4.68 26.84 -16.81
N ILE A 9 -4.67 25.62 -16.28
CA ILE A 9 -5.89 24.94 -15.81
C ILE A 9 -6.11 25.35 -14.36
N GLU A 10 -7.35 25.73 -14.04
CA GLU A 10 -7.77 26.13 -12.69
C GLU A 10 -8.84 25.16 -12.18
N LEU A 11 -8.89 24.99 -10.85
CA LEU A 11 -9.91 24.18 -10.19
C LEU A 11 -11.26 24.89 -10.17
N LYS A 12 -12.33 24.14 -10.44
CA LYS A 12 -13.71 24.61 -10.50
C LYS A 12 -14.57 23.88 -9.47
N LEU A 13 -15.78 24.39 -9.27
CA LEU A 13 -16.76 23.72 -8.41
C LEU A 13 -17.17 22.35 -8.97
N ASP A 14 -17.15 22.19 -10.29
CA ASP A 14 -17.49 20.94 -10.96
C ASP A 14 -16.53 19.78 -10.56
N ASP A 15 -15.29 20.10 -10.18
CA ASP A 15 -14.29 19.11 -9.77
C ASP A 15 -14.65 18.42 -8.43
N PHE A 16 -15.59 18.97 -7.65
CA PHE A 16 -16.11 18.30 -6.45
C PHE A 16 -16.94 17.04 -6.76
N GLU A 17 -17.53 16.96 -7.96
CA GLU A 17 -18.26 15.76 -8.39
C GLU A 17 -17.30 14.58 -8.59
N GLU A 18 -16.12 14.83 -9.17
CA GLU A 18 -15.07 13.82 -9.34
C GLU A 18 -14.64 13.23 -8.00
N TRP A 19 -14.42 14.08 -6.99
CA TRP A 19 -14.11 13.62 -5.64
C TRP A 19 -15.22 12.79 -5.01
N SER A 20 -16.48 13.21 -5.18
CA SER A 20 -17.64 12.51 -4.62
C SER A 20 -17.80 11.12 -5.21
N ASN A 21 -17.56 10.98 -6.52
CA ASN A 21 -17.58 9.71 -7.21
C ASN A 21 -16.45 8.79 -6.74
N LEU A 22 -15.23 9.31 -6.61
CA LEU A 22 -14.08 8.52 -6.13
C LEU A 22 -14.26 8.02 -4.70
N ARG A 23 -14.88 8.85 -3.85
CA ARG A 23 -15.22 8.47 -2.47
C ARG A 23 -16.27 7.36 -2.46
N LYS A 24 -17.29 7.45 -3.32
CA LYS A 24 -18.34 6.44 -3.45
C LYS A 24 -17.77 5.11 -3.94
N GLU A 25 -16.95 5.13 -4.98
CA GLU A 25 -16.28 3.93 -5.51
C GLU A 25 -15.41 3.26 -4.44
N LYS A 26 -14.63 4.04 -3.68
CA LYS A 26 -13.82 3.50 -2.57
C LYS A 26 -14.68 2.86 -1.48
N GLN A 27 -15.83 3.44 -1.17
CA GLN A 27 -16.77 2.87 -0.19
C GLN A 27 -17.41 1.57 -0.71
N GLU A 28 -17.80 1.55 -1.99
CA GLU A 28 -18.36 0.36 -2.64
C GLU A 28 -17.34 -0.78 -2.71
N ALA A 29 -16.08 -0.47 -3.05
CA ALA A 29 -14.99 -1.45 -3.02
C ALA A 29 -14.74 -2.00 -1.60
N ALA A 30 -14.80 -1.16 -0.56
CA ALA A 30 -14.68 -1.60 0.83
C ALA A 30 -15.84 -2.52 1.23
N ASN A 31 -17.07 -2.18 0.85
CA ASN A 31 -18.25 -3.00 1.12
C ASN A 31 -18.19 -4.34 0.37
N ALA A 32 -17.80 -4.35 -0.91
CA ALA A 32 -17.61 -5.57 -1.70
C ALA A 32 -16.51 -6.46 -1.10
N SER A 33 -15.44 -5.87 -0.59
CA SER A 33 -14.36 -6.59 0.12
C SER A 33 -14.86 -7.22 1.43
N GLN A 34 -15.77 -6.56 2.16
CA GLN A 34 -16.39 -7.11 3.37
C GLN A 34 -17.37 -8.25 3.06
N THR A 35 -18.15 -8.14 1.97
CA THR A 35 -19.04 -9.24 1.54
C THR A 35 -18.26 -10.47 1.07
N ALA A 36 -17.10 -10.30 0.44
CA ALA A 36 -16.21 -11.41 0.08
C ALA A 36 -15.53 -12.08 1.29
N GLN A 37 -15.34 -11.36 2.41
CA GLN A 37 -14.78 -11.93 3.64
C GLN A 37 -15.82 -12.66 4.52
N ALA A 38 -17.12 -12.37 4.36
CA ALA A 38 -18.17 -13.04 5.12
C ALA A 38 -18.33 -14.55 4.79
N GLY A 39 -17.68 -15.04 3.71
CA GLY A 39 -17.66 -16.46 3.32
C GLY A 39 -16.41 -17.25 3.73
N GLN A 40 -15.42 -16.61 4.36
CA GLN A 40 -14.16 -17.27 4.77
C GLN A 40 -13.92 -17.12 6.28
N CYS A 41 -14.92 -17.49 7.08
CA CYS A 41 -14.68 -17.86 8.47
C CYS A 41 -14.33 -19.35 8.55
N THR A 42 -13.22 -19.75 7.92
CA THR A 42 -12.49 -20.94 8.37
C THR A 42 -11.31 -20.45 9.20
N PRO A 43 -11.10 -20.95 10.43
CA PRO A 43 -9.93 -20.60 11.22
C PRO A 43 -8.74 -21.35 10.65
N VAL A 44 -8.23 -20.93 9.49
CA VAL A 44 -6.89 -21.32 9.06
C VAL A 44 -5.94 -20.36 9.75
N ASP A 45 -5.42 -20.82 10.88
CA ASP A 45 -4.38 -20.21 11.72
C ASP A 45 -3.87 -18.84 11.23
N SER A 46 -4.37 -17.79 11.87
CA SER A 46 -3.93 -16.40 11.65
C SER A 46 -2.39 -16.24 11.66
N GLU A 47 -1.68 -17.15 12.34
CA GLU A 47 -0.22 -17.17 12.41
C GLU A 47 0.45 -17.58 11.08
N THR A 48 -0.06 -18.59 10.36
CA THR A 48 0.52 -19.00 9.06
C THR A 48 0.27 -17.96 7.99
N ALA A 49 -0.91 -17.34 7.97
CA ALA A 49 -1.21 -16.22 7.07
C ALA A 49 -0.32 -14.99 7.35
N GLN A 50 -0.01 -14.72 8.61
CA GLN A 50 0.91 -13.64 8.99
C GLN A 50 2.36 -13.95 8.61
N ARG A 51 2.81 -15.21 8.76
CA ARG A 51 4.14 -15.66 8.32
C ARG A 51 4.31 -15.49 6.80
N GLN A 52 3.35 -15.96 6.01
CA GLN A 52 3.38 -15.81 4.55
C GLN A 52 3.47 -14.34 4.09
N LYS A 53 2.71 -13.44 4.74
CA LYS A 53 2.79 -12.00 4.44
C LYS A 53 4.16 -11.42 4.79
N ARG A 54 4.76 -11.83 5.92
CA ARG A 54 6.10 -11.38 6.33
C ARG A 54 7.17 -11.88 5.36
N ASP A 55 7.10 -13.14 4.96
CA ASP A 55 8.06 -13.75 4.03
C ASP A 55 8.01 -13.07 2.66
N MET A 56 6.80 -12.80 2.13
CA MET A 56 6.62 -12.02 0.89
C MET A 56 7.22 -10.62 0.98
N ILE A 57 7.13 -9.96 2.15
CA ILE A 57 7.71 -8.63 2.35
C ILE A 57 9.24 -8.72 2.39
N HIS A 58 9.81 -9.70 3.08
CA HIS A 58 11.26 -9.91 3.17
C HIS A 58 11.90 -10.10 1.80
N GLU A 59 11.32 -10.97 0.95
CA GLU A 59 11.76 -11.18 -0.43
C GLU A 59 11.68 -9.89 -1.26
N ARG A 60 10.59 -9.13 -1.12
CA ARG A 60 10.38 -7.88 -1.87
C ARG A 60 11.37 -6.78 -1.52
N ILE A 61 11.87 -6.74 -0.29
CA ILE A 61 12.81 -5.71 0.18
C ILE A 61 14.26 -6.21 0.26
N GLY A 62 14.51 -7.47 -0.12
CA GLY A 62 15.84 -8.10 0.00
C GLY A 62 16.33 -8.24 1.44
N TYR A 63 15.41 -8.39 2.41
CA TYR A 63 15.76 -8.56 3.82
C TYR A 63 16.05 -10.03 4.13
N ASP A 64 17.28 -10.31 4.57
CA ASP A 64 17.65 -11.61 5.12
C ASP A 64 17.65 -11.52 6.67
N PRO A 65 16.80 -12.30 7.37
CA PRO A 65 16.77 -12.31 8.83
C PRO A 65 18.02 -12.94 9.47
N LYS A 66 18.92 -13.54 8.68
CA LYS A 66 20.18 -14.08 9.21
C LYS A 66 21.05 -12.94 9.75
N PRO A 67 21.48 -13.00 11.02
CA PRO A 67 22.38 -12.00 11.56
C PRO A 67 23.68 -11.99 10.75
N LEU A 68 24.11 -10.80 10.33
CA LEU A 68 25.43 -10.65 9.74
C LEU A 68 26.50 -11.04 10.77
N PRO A 69 27.57 -11.74 10.37
CA PRO A 69 28.68 -12.04 11.28
C PRO A 69 29.21 -10.73 11.84
N GLN A 70 29.22 -10.61 13.17
CA GLN A 70 29.71 -9.39 13.81
C GLN A 70 31.20 -9.21 13.48
N PRO A 71 31.63 -8.02 13.02
CA PRO A 71 33.04 -7.77 12.79
C PRO A 71 33.78 -7.82 14.13
N SER A 72 34.81 -8.67 14.22
CA SER A 72 35.61 -8.96 15.41
C SER A 72 36.54 -7.83 15.86
N ARG A 73 36.16 -6.56 15.68
CA ARG A 73 36.96 -5.42 16.13
C ARG A 73 36.20 -4.60 17.15
N LEU A 74 36.35 -5.02 18.40
CA LEU A 74 36.21 -4.12 19.54
C LEU A 74 37.21 -2.96 19.37
N PRO A 75 36.84 -1.71 19.69
CA PRO A 75 37.80 -0.61 19.71
C PRO A 75 38.83 -0.88 20.81
N ILE A 76 40.10 -0.89 20.44
CA ILE A 76 41.22 -0.91 21.39
C ILE A 76 41.18 0.44 22.12
N HIS A 77 41.01 0.39 23.44
CA HIS A 77 41.02 1.54 24.35
C HIS A 77 42.40 2.20 24.43
#